data_AF-A0A2V6Z9U7-F1
#
_entry.id   AF-A0A2V6Z9U7-F1
#
_cell.length_a   1.000
_cell.length_b   1.000
_cell.length_c   1.000
_cell.angle_alpha   90.00
_cell.angle_beta   90.00
_cell.angle_gamma   90.00
#
_symmetry.space_group_name_H-M   'P 1'
#
loop_
_entity.id
_entity.type
_entity.pdbx_description
1 polymer ?
#
loop_
_entity_poly.entity_id
_entity_poly.type
_entity_poly.pdbx_seq_one_letter_code
_entity_poly.pdbx_strand_id
1 'polypeptide(L)' 'MATIIIRNLDVEVAERLRLQARLNGVSVEQEARRVLAMGTELSRAEVAARAAAIRARQRRHRSRGVELIREDRDR' A
#
# COMPACT_ATOMS: atom_id res chain seq x y z
N MET A 1 12.94 -7.36 9.61
CA MET A 1 12.91 -8.28 8.45
C MET A 1 12.09 -9.49 8.84
N ALA A 2 11.19 -9.94 7.97
CA ALA A 2 10.40 -11.15 8.17
C ALA A 2 10.82 -12.18 7.12
N THR A 3 10.81 -13.46 7.49
CA THR A 3 11.14 -14.57 6.59
C THR A 3 9.90 -15.41 6.34
N ILE A 4 9.65 -15.75 5.07
CA ILE A 4 8.52 -16.58 4.65
C ILE A 4 9.07 -17.79 3.89
N ILE A 5 8.55 -18.98 4.21
CA ILE A 5 8.83 -20.21 3.47
C ILE A 5 7.52 -20.64 2.82
N ILE A 6 7.50 -20.72 1.49
CA ILE A 6 6.36 -21.21 0.72
C ILE A 6 6.61 -22.69 0.40
N ARG A 7 5.87 -23.58 1.07
CA ARG A 7 5.92 -25.03 0.80
C ARG A 7 4.95 -25.39 -0.30
N ASN A 8 5.26 -26.45 -1.05
CA ASN A 8 4.41 -26.98 -2.13
C ASN A 8 4.01 -25.90 -3.17
N LEU A 9 4.94 -25.00 -3.50
CA LEU A 9 4.72 -24.03 -4.58
C LEU A 9 4.59 -24.77 -5.90
N ASP A 10 3.55 -24.44 -6.67
CA ASP A 10 3.36 -24.95 -8.02
C ASP A 10 4.64 -24.76 -8.86
N VAL A 11 5.08 -25.83 -9.51
CA VAL A 11 6.31 -25.84 -10.30
C VAL A 11 6.25 -24.81 -11.42
N GLU A 12 5.10 -24.63 -12.06
CA GLU A 12 4.94 -23.63 -13.11
C GLU A 12 5.09 -22.21 -12.57
N VAL A 13 4.60 -21.95 -11.36
CA VAL A 13 4.75 -20.65 -10.71
C VAL A 13 6.21 -20.38 -10.37
N ALA A 14 6.94 -21.39 -9.89
CA ALA A 14 8.37 -21.28 -9.62
C ALA A 14 9.17 -20.99 -10.89
N GLU A 15 8.86 -21.67 -12.01
CA GLU A 15 9.51 -21.43 -13.30
C GLU A 15 9.21 -20.03 -13.86
N ARG A 16 7.94 -19.60 -13.80
CA ARG A 16 7.54 -18.25 -14.21
C ARG A 16 8.28 -17.17 -13.41
N LEU A 17 8.42 -17.36 -12.09
CA LEU A 17 9.13 -16.42 -11.23
C LEU A 17 10.62 -16.35 -11.56
N ARG A 18 11.27 -17.50 -11.83
CA ARG A 18 12.67 -17.56 -12.29
C ARG A 18 12.86 -16.83 -13.61
N LEU A 19 11.95 -17.05 -14.56
CA LEU A 19 11.97 -16.38 -15.86
C LEU A 19 11.83 -14.86 -15.71
N GLN A 20 10.87 -14.40 -14.90
CA GLN A 20 10.68 -12.99 -14.61
C GLN A 20 11.93 -12.35 -13.99
N ALA A 21 12.53 -13.00 -12.99
CA ALA A 21 13.75 -12.53 -12.36
C ALA A 21 14.90 -12.40 -13.37
N ARG A 22 15.07 -13.40 -14.26
CA ARG A 22 16.06 -13.37 -15.33
C ARG A 22 15.82 -12.23 -16.32
N LEU A 23 14.58 -12.01 -16.75
CA LEU A 23 14.23 -10.93 -17.68
C LEU A 23 14.46 -9.54 -17.07
N ASN A 24 14.21 -9.41 -15.77
CA ASN A 24 14.40 -8.17 -15.02
C ASN A 24 15.85 -7.95 -14.56
N GLY A 25 16.74 -8.94 -14.73
CA GLY A 25 18.13 -8.87 -14.30
C GLY A 25 18.31 -8.82 -12.78
N VAL A 26 17.36 -9.41 -12.02
CA VAL A 26 17.36 -9.41 -10.55
C VAL A 26 17.37 -10.84 -9.99
N SER A 27 17.57 -10.99 -8.67
CA SER A 27 17.47 -12.29 -8.02
C SER A 27 16.01 -12.76 -7.92
N VAL A 28 15.81 -14.07 -7.84
CA VAL A 28 14.46 -14.67 -7.65
C VAL A 28 13.82 -14.17 -6.35
N GLU A 29 14.61 -13.98 -5.28
CA GLU A 29 14.12 -13.43 -4.02
C GLU A 29 13.63 -11.99 -4.18
N GLN A 30 14.38 -11.16 -4.89
CA GLN A 30 14.02 -9.76 -5.14
C GLN A 30 12.74 -9.68 -5.98
N GLU A 31 12.61 -10.52 -7.01
CA GLU A 31 11.39 -10.59 -7.81
C GLU A 31 10.20 -11.09 -6.99
N ALA A 32 10.39 -12.13 -6.16
CA ALA A 32 9.36 -12.62 -5.23
C ALA A 32 8.86 -11.51 -4.30
N ARG A 33 9.79 -10.73 -3.74
CA ARG A 33 9.47 -9.61 -2.86
C ARG A 33 8.69 -8.52 -3.59
N ARG A 34 9.07 -8.22 -4.85
CA ARG A 34 8.38 -7.24 -5.70
C ARG A 34 6.94 -7.68 -5.99
N VAL A 35 6.74 -8.94 -6.39
CA VAL A 35 5.42 -9.50 -6.68
C VAL A 35 4.54 -9.53 -5.43
N LEU A 36 5.10 -9.92 -4.28
CA LEU A 36 4.37 -9.89 -3.01
C LEU A 36 4.01 -8.46 -2.58
N ALA A 37 4.92 -7.50 -2.75
CA ALA A 37 4.63 -6.10 -2.46
C ALA A 37 3.46 -5.60 -3.31
N MET A 38 3.53 -5.79 -4.63
CA MET A 38 2.45 -5.40 -5.55
C MET A 38 1.12 -6.11 -5.24
N GLY A 39 1.17 -7.41 -4.91
CA GLY A 39 -0.03 -8.19 -4.59
C GLY A 39 -0.66 -7.86 -3.24
N THR A 40 0.07 -7.15 -2.36
CA THR A 40 -0.42 -6.72 -1.04
C THR A 40 -0.73 -5.23 -0.96
N GLU A 41 -0.53 -4.49 -2.06
CA GLU A 41 -0.96 -3.10 -2.15
C GLU A 41 -2.48 -2.99 -2.00
N LEU A 42 -2.93 -2.13 -1.09
CA LEU A 42 -4.34 -1.83 -0.94
C LEU A 42 -4.84 -1.13 -2.20
N SER A 43 -5.96 -1.60 -2.75
CA SER A 43 -6.65 -0.88 -3.80
C SER A 43 -7.04 0.52 -3.32
N ARG A 44 -7.17 1.47 -4.24
CA ARG A 44 -7.66 2.82 -3.93
C ARG A 44 -9.00 2.79 -3.18
N ALA A 45 -9.86 1.83 -3.49
CA ALA A 45 -11.14 1.64 -2.83
C ALA A 45 -10.97 1.23 -1.36
N GLU A 46 -10.09 0.28 -1.06
CA GLU A 46 -9.79 -0.14 0.31
C GLU A 46 -9.11 0.96 1.11
N VAL A 47 -8.21 1.72 0.49
CA VAL A 47 -7.60 2.91 1.10
C VAL A 47 -8.69 3.94 1.46
N ALA A 48 -9.61 4.23 0.53
CA ALA A 48 -10.69 5.19 0.75
C ALA A 48 -11.64 4.72 1.87
N ALA A 49 -12.00 3.43 1.89
CA ALA A 49 -12.83 2.84 2.92
C ALA A 49 -12.15 2.91 4.30
N ARG A 50 -10.86 2.59 4.39
CA ARG A 50 -10.08 2.71 5.61
C ARG A 50 -10.00 4.16 6.10
N ALA A 51 -9.77 5.11 5.19
CA ALA A 51 -9.77 6.53 5.52
C ALA A 51 -11.13 7.04 5.99
N ALA A 52 -12.23 6.54 5.42
CA ALA A 52 -13.59 6.86 5.86
C ALA A 52 -13.85 6.31 7.28
N ALA A 53 -13.44 5.08 7.56
CA ALA A 53 -13.57 4.47 8.89
C ALA A 53 -12.76 5.24 9.95
N ILE A 54 -11.55 5.70 9.62
CA ILE A 54 -10.75 6.56 10.50
C ILE A 54 -11.47 7.89 10.75
N ARG A 55 -11.97 8.56 9.70
CA ARG A 55 -12.72 9.81 9.84
C ARG A 55 -13.97 9.67 10.70
N ALA A 56 -14.70 8.55 10.58
CA ALA A 56 -15.88 8.28 11.39
C ALA A 56 -15.56 8.14 12.89
N ARG A 57 -14.35 7.65 13.23
CA ARG A 57 -13.88 7.51 14.61
C ARG A 57 -13.31 8.81 15.18
N GLN A 58 -12.97 9.78 14.33
CA GLN A 58 -12.43 11.06 14.75
C GLN A 58 -13.56 12.05 15.08
N ARG A 59 -13.52 12.63 16.28
CA ARG A 59 -14.37 13.77 16.62
C ARG A 59 -13.98 14.95 15.72
N ARG A 60 -14.93 15.49 14.94
CA ARG A 60 -14.68 16.65 14.06
C ARG A 60 -14.07 17.78 14.89
N HIS A 61 -12.80 18.07 14.63
CA HIS A 61 -12.16 19.25 15.18
C HIS A 61 -12.66 20.47 14.39
N ARG A 62 -13.61 21.21 14.94
CA ARG A 62 -13.94 22.55 14.42
C ARG A 62 -12.86 23.50 14.94
N SER A 63 -11.68 23.50 14.29
CA SER A 63 -10.71 24.55 14.58
C SER A 63 -11.32 25.88 14.10
N ARG A 64 -11.54 26.80 15.05
CA ARG A 64 -11.88 28.21 14.81
C ARG A 64 -10.87 28.96 13.92
N GLY A 65 -9.73 28.33 13.61
CA GLY A 65 -8.71 28.90 12.73
C GLY A 65 -9.21 29.26 11.33
N VAL A 66 -10.20 28.54 10.78
CA VAL A 66 -10.76 28.89 9.46
C VAL A 66 -11.56 30.20 9.51
N GLU A 67 -12.21 30.50 10.63
CA GLU A 67 -12.90 31.79 10.84
C GLU A 67 -11.86 32.91 10.99
N LEU A 68 -10.82 32.70 11.80
CA LEU A 68 -9.73 33.68 11.98
C LEU A 68 -8.97 33.98 10.66
N ILE A 69 -8.73 32.98 9.81
CA ILE A 69 -8.11 33.16 8.49
C ILE A 69 -9.03 33.91 7.51
N ARG A 70 -10.35 33.78 7.66
CA ARG A 70 -11.32 34.56 6.86
C ARG A 70 -11.35 36.01 7.33
N GLU A 71 -11.45 36.23 8.63
CA GLU A 71 -11.41 37.56 9.25
C GLU A 71 -10.15 38.35 8.87
N ASP A 72 -8.97 37.71 8.87
CA ASP A 72 -7.70 38.36 8.50
C ASP A 72 -7.62 38.70 7.00
N ARG A 73 -8.19 37.86 6.13
CA ARG A 73 -8.21 38.12 4.68
C ARG A 73 -9.16 39.25 4.28
N ASP A 74 -10.27 39.37 4.99
CA ASP A 74 -11.31 40.36 4.70
C ASP A 74 -11.00 41.73 5.36
N ARG A 75 -9.81 41.86 5.97
CA ARG A 75 -9.28 43.09 6.58
C ARG A 75 -8.41 43.89 5.59
#